data_AF-A0A3P8TX32-F1
#
_entry.id   AF-A0A3P8TX32-F1
#
_cell.length_a   1.000
_cell.length_b   1.000
_cell.length_c   1.000
_cell.angle_alpha   90.00
_cell.angle_beta   90.00
_cell.angle_gamma   90.00
#
_symmetry.space_group_name_H-M   'P 1'
#
loop_
_entity.id
_entity.type
_entity.pdbx_description
1 polymer ?
#
loop_
_entity_poly.entity_id
_entity_poly.type
_entity_poly.pdbx_seq_one_letter_code
_entity_poly.pdbx_strand_id
1 'polypeptide(L)'
;VTRNFSSVIAFAVGGRYLPGNGFSMIGAHTDSPCLRVKPRSKRTKQGCLQVGVECYGGGIWNTWFDRDLTIAGRVMVKTDGRLVHRLVHVSRPLLRIPHLAIHLQRDINDSFGPNKENHLYVHKLRTLRTLFKYYSLHHPALVKVLCSELGVEPEALLDFELCLTDTQPAALGGVYEEFIYSPRLDNLHSCYCALKGLLESCSGDSLAIDPNIRMITLYDNEEVGSESAQGAQSNLTELILSRLAASPSNLTAFQQAAPRSFMISADMAHAVHPNYQSVPGPVIKFNSNQRYATTAVTAAVVREVASRVDVPLQVPPRLGVPVVDIGAPQLSMHSIREMCCTSSVLQSTALFKGFFELFPTVRSSLVVD
;
A
#
# COMPACT_ATOMS: atom_id res chain seq x y z
N VAL A 1 12.75 10.28 1.21
CA VAL A 1 12.51 10.88 -0.12
C VAL A 1 11.20 10.33 -0.67
N THR A 2 10.40 11.13 -1.36
CA THR A 2 9.18 10.68 -2.04
C THR A 2 9.31 10.78 -3.56
N ARG A 3 8.55 9.96 -4.29
CA ARG A 3 8.36 10.06 -5.75
C ARG A 3 6.86 10.08 -6.04
N ASN A 4 6.43 10.97 -6.93
CA ASN A 4 5.01 11.21 -7.26
C ASN A 4 4.10 11.59 -6.06
N PHE A 5 4.66 11.81 -4.86
CA PHE A 5 3.94 11.87 -3.58
C PHE A 5 3.11 10.60 -3.24
N SER A 6 3.31 9.48 -3.95
CA SER A 6 2.67 8.20 -3.64
C SER A 6 3.67 7.16 -3.11
N SER A 7 4.88 7.08 -3.66
CA SER A 7 5.95 6.21 -3.11
C SER A 7 6.91 6.96 -2.19
N VAL A 8 7.40 6.27 -1.15
CA VAL A 8 8.34 6.80 -0.17
C VAL A 8 9.47 5.83 0.13
N ILE A 9 10.70 6.35 0.12
CA ILE A 9 11.91 5.64 0.52
C ILE A 9 12.52 6.40 1.70
N ALA A 10 12.61 5.75 2.85
CA ALA A 10 13.22 6.30 4.06
C ALA A 10 14.37 5.39 4.52
N PHE A 11 15.45 5.98 5.02
CA PHE A 11 16.64 5.23 5.40
C PHE A 11 17.37 5.89 6.57
N ALA A 12 18.12 5.08 7.31
CA ALA A 12 19.03 5.49 8.37
C ALA A 12 20.42 4.91 8.06
N VAL A 13 21.43 5.77 8.06
CA VAL A 13 22.82 5.37 7.78
C VAL A 13 23.47 4.92 9.08
N GLY A 14 23.94 3.67 9.13
CA GLY A 14 24.65 3.13 10.28
C GLY A 14 25.96 3.86 10.55
N GLY A 15 26.32 4.03 11.83
CA GLY A 15 27.52 4.77 12.24
C GLY A 15 28.85 4.10 11.83
N ARG A 16 28.80 2.84 11.38
CA ARG A 16 29.94 2.11 10.79
C ARG A 16 29.78 1.86 9.29
N TYR A 17 28.82 2.52 8.63
CA TYR A 17 28.63 2.40 7.18
C TYR A 17 29.81 3.00 6.41
N LEU A 18 30.31 2.23 5.44
CA LEU A 18 31.24 2.68 4.42
C LEU A 18 30.73 2.29 3.03
N PRO A 19 31.00 3.09 1.98
CA PRO A 19 30.67 2.74 0.60
C PRO A 19 31.19 1.36 0.18
N GLY A 20 30.28 0.42 -0.05
CA GLY A 20 30.57 -1.01 -0.27
C GLY A 20 29.96 -1.93 0.81
N ASN A 21 29.48 -1.40 1.92
CA ASN A 21 28.68 -2.15 2.90
C ASN A 21 27.24 -2.34 2.41
N GLY A 22 26.52 -3.27 3.04
CA GLY A 22 25.18 -3.69 2.61
C GLY A 22 24.05 -2.74 3.00
N PHE A 23 22.87 -3.05 2.46
CA PHE A 23 21.60 -2.44 2.79
C PHE A 23 20.68 -3.48 3.46
N SER A 24 20.14 -3.15 4.63
CA SER A 24 19.11 -3.91 5.32
C SER A 24 17.76 -3.30 4.93
N MET A 25 16.97 -3.95 4.07
CA MET A 25 15.81 -3.33 3.41
C MET A 25 14.47 -4.02 3.75
N ILE A 26 13.38 -3.25 3.80
CA ILE A 26 12.01 -3.77 3.83
C ILE A 26 11.16 -3.04 2.78
N GLY A 27 10.62 -3.78 1.82
CA GLY A 27 9.68 -3.29 0.81
C GLY A 27 8.23 -3.54 1.21
N ALA A 28 7.30 -2.67 0.81
CA ALA A 28 5.84 -2.86 0.87
C ALA A 28 5.18 -1.92 -0.17
N HIS A 29 3.84 -1.86 -0.24
CA HIS A 29 3.15 -0.89 -1.11
C HIS A 29 2.08 -0.04 -0.40
N THR A 30 1.90 1.16 -0.93
CA THR A 30 1.08 2.25 -0.40
C THR A 30 -0.31 2.32 -1.04
N ASP A 31 -0.51 1.64 -2.16
CA ASP A 31 -1.79 1.53 -2.84
C ASP A 31 -2.55 0.26 -2.46
N SER A 32 -3.84 0.29 -2.75
CA SER A 32 -4.81 -0.80 -2.51
C SER A 32 -5.88 -0.75 -3.61
N PRO A 33 -6.67 -1.81 -3.82
CA PRO A 33 -7.73 -1.81 -4.80
C PRO A 33 -8.80 -0.78 -4.46
N CYS A 34 -9.17 0.05 -5.43
CA CYS A 34 -10.15 1.10 -5.20
C CYS A 34 -10.91 1.49 -6.47
N LEU A 35 -11.97 2.28 -6.29
CA LEU A 35 -12.63 2.97 -7.39
C LEU A 35 -12.01 4.38 -7.51
N ARG A 36 -11.43 4.73 -8.66
CA ARG A 36 -10.87 6.07 -8.91
C ARG A 36 -11.83 6.89 -9.75
N VAL A 37 -11.88 8.21 -9.55
CA VAL A 37 -12.72 9.11 -10.35
C VAL A 37 -12.11 9.25 -11.75
N LYS A 38 -12.87 8.91 -12.80
CA LYS A 38 -12.39 9.02 -14.19
C LYS A 38 -12.08 10.48 -14.56
N PRO A 39 -11.08 10.75 -15.42
CA PRO A 39 -10.80 12.09 -15.97
C PRO A 39 -12.00 12.76 -16.68
N ARG A 40 -13.01 11.97 -17.07
CA ARG A 40 -14.31 12.46 -17.54
C ARG A 40 -15.43 11.76 -16.76
N SER A 41 -15.65 12.18 -15.52
CA SER A 41 -16.61 11.53 -14.61
C SER A 41 -18.05 12.04 -14.71
N LYS A 42 -18.34 13.10 -15.47
CA LYS A 42 -19.69 13.66 -15.58
C LYS A 42 -20.67 12.71 -16.29
N ARG A 43 -21.64 12.16 -15.54
CA ARG A 43 -22.74 11.36 -16.11
C ARG A 43 -24.08 11.75 -15.50
N THR A 44 -25.15 11.76 -16.29
CA THR A 44 -26.52 11.98 -15.79
C THR A 44 -27.42 10.87 -16.34
N LYS A 45 -28.14 10.18 -15.47
CA LYS A 45 -29.07 9.10 -15.86
C LYS A 45 -30.26 9.08 -14.90
N GLN A 46 -31.48 9.01 -15.43
CA GLN A 46 -32.74 9.02 -14.64
C GLN A 46 -32.78 10.11 -13.54
N GLY A 47 -32.51 11.37 -13.93
CA GLY A 47 -32.48 12.53 -13.02
C GLY A 47 -31.32 12.56 -12.00
N CYS A 48 -30.57 11.46 -11.84
CA CYS A 48 -29.43 11.40 -10.93
C CYS A 48 -28.18 11.98 -11.58
N LEU A 49 -27.50 12.91 -10.87
CA LEU A 49 -26.10 13.22 -11.15
C LEU A 49 -25.25 12.05 -10.66
N GLN A 50 -24.43 11.51 -11.57
CA GLN A 50 -23.52 10.40 -11.32
C GLN A 50 -22.06 10.82 -11.52
N VAL A 51 -21.17 10.21 -10.72
CA VAL A 51 -19.71 10.26 -10.91
C VAL A 51 -19.28 8.94 -11.55
N GLY A 52 -18.69 9.02 -12.74
CA GLY A 52 -18.03 7.91 -13.42
C GLY A 52 -16.70 7.56 -12.76
N VAL A 53 -16.51 6.28 -12.46
CA VAL A 53 -15.33 5.74 -11.81
C VAL A 53 -14.70 4.62 -12.64
N GLU A 54 -13.45 4.31 -12.36
CA GLU A 54 -12.69 3.19 -12.91
C GLU A 54 -12.24 2.24 -11.79
N CYS A 55 -12.11 0.96 -12.11
CA CYS A 55 -11.58 -0.05 -11.20
C CYS A 55 -10.05 0.01 -11.22
N TYR A 56 -9.44 0.23 -10.07
CA TYR A 56 -8.01 0.16 -9.86
C TYR A 56 -7.68 -1.07 -9.00
N GLY A 57 -6.77 -1.93 -9.44
CA GLY A 57 -6.37 -3.14 -8.72
C GLY A 57 -7.35 -4.31 -8.77
N GLY A 58 -7.06 -5.34 -7.96
CA GLY A 58 -7.78 -6.62 -7.92
C GLY A 58 -9.07 -6.65 -7.09
N GLY A 59 -9.79 -5.53 -6.96
CA GLY A 59 -10.85 -5.33 -5.95
C GLY A 59 -12.02 -6.32 -5.95
N ILE A 60 -12.53 -6.65 -4.76
CA ILE A 60 -13.80 -7.38 -4.60
C ILE A 60 -14.98 -6.39 -4.71
N TRP A 61 -15.35 -6.04 -5.95
CA TRP A 61 -16.23 -4.91 -6.24
C TRP A 61 -17.65 -4.96 -5.68
N ASN A 62 -18.17 -6.14 -5.30
CA ASN A 62 -19.47 -6.23 -4.62
C ASN A 62 -19.45 -5.58 -3.22
N THR A 63 -18.30 -5.61 -2.52
CA THR A 63 -18.15 -5.02 -1.18
C THR A 63 -18.30 -3.50 -1.16
N TRP A 64 -18.09 -2.84 -2.32
CA TRP A 64 -18.23 -1.40 -2.53
C TRP A 64 -19.69 -0.95 -2.72
N PHE A 65 -20.60 -1.88 -3.00
CA PHE A 65 -22.03 -1.56 -3.04
C PHE A 65 -22.56 -1.32 -1.62
N ASP A 66 -23.53 -0.44 -1.53
CA ASP A 66 -24.21 -0.04 -0.30
C ASP A 66 -23.31 0.43 0.85
N ARG A 67 -22.18 1.03 0.48
CA ARG A 67 -21.25 1.75 1.35
C ARG A 67 -21.48 3.26 1.32
N ASP A 68 -21.22 3.91 2.45
CA ASP A 68 -21.20 5.37 2.54
C ASP A 68 -19.80 5.85 2.16
N LEU A 69 -19.65 6.24 0.90
CA LEU A 69 -18.37 6.55 0.29
C LEU A 69 -18.09 8.06 0.34
N THR A 70 -16.80 8.39 0.32
CA THR A 70 -16.29 9.74 0.07
C THR A 70 -15.09 9.69 -0.88
N ILE A 71 -14.43 10.82 -1.10
CA ILE A 71 -13.24 10.99 -1.94
C ILE A 71 -12.04 11.43 -1.11
N ALA A 72 -10.88 10.83 -1.41
CA ALA A 72 -9.57 11.24 -0.92
C ALA A 72 -8.54 11.15 -2.06
N GLY A 73 -7.52 12.01 -2.05
CA GLY A 73 -6.46 11.96 -3.05
C GLY A 73 -5.74 13.28 -3.21
N ARG A 74 -5.31 13.58 -4.44
CA ARG A 74 -4.55 14.78 -4.78
C ARG A 74 -5.25 15.65 -5.82
N VAL A 75 -4.95 16.94 -5.76
CA VAL A 75 -5.34 17.94 -6.74
C VAL A 75 -4.11 18.71 -7.21
N MET A 76 -4.13 19.16 -8.46
CA MET A 76 -3.20 20.13 -9.00
C MET A 76 -3.90 21.47 -9.12
N VAL A 77 -3.39 22.48 -8.42
CA VAL A 77 -3.94 23.84 -8.42
C VAL A 77 -2.93 24.86 -8.92
N LYS A 78 -3.39 25.92 -9.59
CA LYS A 78 -2.59 27.09 -9.94
C LYS A 78 -2.71 28.15 -8.84
N THR A 79 -1.60 28.53 -8.22
CA THR A 79 -1.56 29.56 -7.18
C THR A 79 -0.32 30.44 -7.39
N ASP A 80 -0.49 31.76 -7.43
CA ASP A 80 0.57 32.75 -7.68
C ASP A 80 1.44 32.43 -8.91
N GLY A 81 0.79 32.00 -10.00
CA GLY A 81 1.47 31.58 -11.23
C GLY A 81 2.15 30.20 -11.19
N ARG A 82 2.27 29.57 -10.01
CA ARG A 82 2.89 28.25 -9.80
C ARG A 82 1.87 27.12 -9.86
N LEU A 83 2.35 25.92 -10.23
CA LEU A 83 1.59 24.68 -10.11
C LEU A 83 1.87 24.05 -8.74
N VAL A 84 0.83 23.77 -7.97
CA VAL A 84 0.93 23.28 -6.58
C VAL A 84 0.13 22.00 -6.43
N HIS A 85 0.78 20.98 -5.89
CA HIS A 85 0.14 19.75 -5.43
C HIS A 85 -0.50 19.98 -4.05
N ARG A 86 -1.78 19.66 -3.88
CA ARG A 86 -2.44 19.62 -2.57
C ARG A 86 -3.15 18.28 -2.39
N LEU A 87 -3.19 17.79 -1.14
CA LEU A 87 -4.04 16.66 -0.77
C LEU A 87 -5.45 17.15 -0.42
N VAL A 88 -6.45 16.31 -0.64
CA VAL A 88 -7.85 16.57 -0.29
C VAL A 88 -8.48 15.29 0.27
N HIS A 89 -9.30 15.42 1.31
CA HIS A 89 -10.14 14.36 1.84
C HIS A 89 -11.42 14.97 2.39
N VAL A 90 -12.57 14.59 1.83
CA VAL A 90 -13.86 15.11 2.29
C VAL A 90 -14.36 14.21 3.43
N SER A 91 -14.20 14.65 4.68
CA SER A 91 -14.47 13.85 5.89
C SER A 91 -15.97 13.68 6.22
N ARG A 92 -16.80 13.30 5.24
CA ARG A 92 -18.23 12.99 5.37
C ARG A 92 -18.74 12.16 4.17
N PRO A 93 -19.81 11.37 4.31
CA PRO A 93 -20.44 10.69 3.19
C PRO A 93 -20.86 11.66 2.08
N LEU A 94 -20.46 11.33 0.84
CA LEU A 94 -20.78 12.08 -0.38
C LEU A 94 -21.46 11.21 -1.43
N LEU A 95 -21.13 9.92 -1.42
CA LEU A 95 -21.15 9.05 -2.58
C LEU A 95 -21.74 7.69 -2.17
N ARG A 96 -22.54 7.08 -3.04
CA ARG A 96 -23.21 5.78 -2.80
C ARG A 96 -23.33 5.01 -4.10
N ILE A 97 -22.99 3.72 -4.08
CA ILE A 97 -23.24 2.77 -5.18
C ILE A 97 -24.35 1.82 -4.69
N PRO A 98 -25.63 2.05 -5.03
CA PRO A 98 -26.73 1.25 -4.51
C PRO A 98 -26.87 -0.09 -5.27
N HIS A 99 -27.26 -1.17 -4.59
CA HIS A 99 -27.76 -2.36 -5.28
C HIS A 99 -29.07 -2.07 -6.03
N LEU A 100 -29.35 -2.87 -7.05
CA LEU A 100 -30.71 -3.05 -7.56
C LEU A 100 -31.51 -3.86 -6.53
N ALA A 101 -32.75 -3.45 -6.24
CA ALA A 101 -33.59 -4.16 -5.28
C ALA A 101 -33.84 -5.62 -5.73
N ILE A 102 -33.70 -6.59 -4.81
CA ILE A 102 -33.87 -8.03 -5.08
C ILE A 102 -35.19 -8.40 -5.78
N HIS A 103 -36.26 -7.65 -5.54
CA HIS A 103 -37.55 -7.80 -6.23
C HIS A 103 -37.44 -7.71 -7.77
N LEU A 104 -36.43 -6.97 -8.26
CA LEU A 104 -36.11 -6.73 -9.68
C LEU A 104 -34.90 -7.54 -10.16
N GLN A 105 -34.20 -8.25 -9.27
CA GLN A 105 -33.09 -9.15 -9.56
C GLN A 105 -33.12 -10.31 -8.56
N ARG A 106 -34.06 -11.25 -8.76
CA ARG A 106 -34.41 -12.27 -7.76
C ARG A 106 -33.25 -13.23 -7.45
N ASP A 107 -32.46 -13.54 -8.48
CA ASP A 107 -31.39 -14.54 -8.44
C ASP A 107 -30.04 -13.92 -7.96
N ILE A 108 -30.06 -12.71 -7.40
CA ILE A 108 -28.85 -11.97 -6.96
C ILE A 108 -28.06 -12.72 -5.86
N ASN A 109 -28.74 -13.54 -5.07
CA ASN A 109 -28.11 -14.36 -4.02
C ASN A 109 -27.35 -15.56 -4.61
N ASP A 110 -27.78 -16.05 -5.79
CA ASP A 110 -27.14 -17.18 -6.48
C ASP A 110 -25.96 -16.70 -7.34
N SER A 111 -26.08 -15.50 -7.93
CA SER A 111 -24.98 -14.88 -8.69
C SER A 111 -25.08 -13.36 -8.74
N PHE A 112 -24.00 -12.69 -8.32
CA PHE A 112 -23.84 -11.24 -8.45
C PHE A 112 -22.56 -10.86 -9.18
N GLY A 113 -22.67 -10.69 -10.50
CA GLY A 113 -21.61 -10.18 -11.37
C GLY A 113 -21.88 -8.75 -11.85
N PRO A 114 -21.57 -7.69 -11.08
CA PRO A 114 -21.80 -6.32 -11.51
C PRO A 114 -20.95 -5.95 -12.72
N ASN A 115 -21.57 -5.38 -13.76
CA ASN A 115 -20.84 -4.87 -14.92
C ASN A 115 -19.98 -3.67 -14.48
N LYS A 116 -18.65 -3.82 -14.56
CA LYS A 116 -17.69 -2.83 -14.02
C LYS A 116 -17.85 -1.43 -14.63
N GLU A 117 -18.24 -1.33 -15.90
CA GLU A 117 -18.59 -0.04 -16.49
C GLU A 117 -19.97 0.41 -16.02
N ASN A 118 -21.01 -0.42 -16.18
CA ASN A 118 -22.40 0.04 -16.11
C ASN A 118 -23.02 0.12 -14.71
N HIS A 119 -22.50 -0.61 -13.72
CA HIS A 119 -23.15 -0.80 -12.41
C HIS A 119 -22.37 -0.22 -11.22
N LEU A 120 -21.13 0.26 -11.40
CA LEU A 120 -20.30 0.86 -10.34
C LEU A 120 -20.46 2.39 -10.23
N TYR A 121 -21.56 2.96 -10.74
CA TYR A 121 -21.77 4.40 -10.72
C TYR A 121 -22.29 4.91 -9.39
N VAL A 122 -21.86 6.13 -9.09
CA VAL A 122 -22.01 6.74 -7.78
C VAL A 122 -23.08 7.81 -7.82
N HIS A 123 -24.03 7.82 -6.90
CA HIS A 123 -25.21 8.69 -6.95
C HIS A 123 -25.17 9.91 -6.02
N LYS A 124 -25.76 11.02 -6.52
CA LYS A 124 -26.32 12.19 -5.81
C LYS A 124 -25.42 13.41 -5.60
N LEU A 125 -25.68 14.48 -6.38
CA LEU A 125 -25.33 15.87 -6.07
C LEU A 125 -26.48 16.79 -6.55
N ARG A 126 -26.74 17.93 -5.86
CA ARG A 126 -27.78 18.92 -6.26
C ARG A 126 -27.17 20.01 -7.14
N THR A 127 -27.88 20.43 -8.19
CA THR A 127 -27.44 21.46 -9.13
C THR A 127 -27.47 22.88 -8.52
N LEU A 128 -26.40 23.63 -8.79
CA LEU A 128 -26.42 25.08 -8.95
C LEU A 128 -25.92 25.39 -10.37
N ARG A 129 -26.36 26.52 -10.93
CA ARG A 129 -26.17 26.87 -12.37
C ARG A 129 -24.95 27.80 -12.53
N THR A 130 -24.35 27.81 -13.73
CA THR A 130 -23.17 28.62 -14.19
C THR A 130 -21.82 28.30 -13.51
N LEU A 131 -20.63 28.44 -14.13
CA LEU A 131 -20.19 28.84 -15.50
C LEU A 131 -18.80 28.20 -15.81
N PHE A 132 -18.21 28.40 -17.00
CA PHE A 132 -16.82 28.03 -17.45
C PHE A 132 -16.51 26.62 -18.05
N LYS A 133 -15.37 26.55 -18.76
CA LYS A 133 -15.04 25.55 -19.81
C LYS A 133 -14.61 24.16 -19.29
N TYR A 134 -13.98 24.09 -18.11
CA TYR A 134 -13.61 22.83 -17.44
C TYR A 134 -14.81 22.08 -16.82
N TYR A 135 -15.94 22.75 -16.59
CA TYR A 135 -17.18 22.17 -16.05
C TYR A 135 -17.92 21.22 -17.04
N SER A 136 -17.28 20.89 -18.17
CA SER A 136 -17.74 19.91 -19.13
C SER A 136 -17.37 18.47 -18.74
N LEU A 137 -16.23 18.26 -18.07
CA LEU A 137 -15.68 16.92 -17.77
C LEU A 137 -16.23 16.32 -16.47
N HIS A 138 -16.60 17.18 -15.51
CA HIS A 138 -17.13 16.81 -14.19
C HIS A 138 -18.43 17.58 -13.87
N HIS A 139 -19.19 17.13 -12.88
CA HIS A 139 -20.34 17.90 -12.39
C HIS A 139 -19.88 19.12 -11.59
N PRO A 140 -20.50 20.31 -11.77
CA PRO A 140 -20.14 21.52 -11.01
C PRO A 140 -20.15 21.34 -9.50
N ALA A 141 -21.01 20.47 -8.98
CA ALA A 141 -21.09 20.18 -7.55
C ALA A 141 -19.89 19.38 -7.01
N LEU A 142 -19.24 18.55 -7.82
CA LEU A 142 -17.99 17.85 -7.42
C LEU A 142 -16.84 18.85 -7.36
N VAL A 143 -16.70 19.68 -8.40
CA VAL A 143 -15.73 20.78 -8.47
C VAL A 143 -15.90 21.71 -7.26
N LYS A 144 -17.15 22.13 -6.97
CA LYS A 144 -17.46 22.99 -5.82
C LYS A 144 -17.04 22.37 -4.49
N VAL A 145 -17.26 21.07 -4.27
CA VAL A 145 -16.81 20.39 -3.04
C VAL A 145 -15.29 20.47 -2.93
N LEU A 146 -14.54 20.07 -3.96
CA LEU A 146 -13.07 20.14 -3.95
C LEU A 146 -12.57 21.56 -3.66
N CYS A 147 -13.08 22.55 -4.39
CA CYS A 147 -12.72 23.96 -4.23
C CYS A 147 -13.00 24.48 -2.81
N SER A 148 -14.10 24.03 -2.20
CA SER A 148 -14.49 24.42 -0.84
C SER A 148 -13.56 23.81 0.22
N GLU A 149 -13.20 22.53 0.11
CA GLU A 149 -12.24 21.89 1.04
C GLU A 149 -10.82 22.50 0.92
N LEU A 150 -10.45 22.96 -0.28
CA LEU A 150 -9.11 23.48 -0.58
C LEU A 150 -8.93 24.98 -0.33
N GLY A 151 -10.03 25.72 -0.19
CA GLY A 151 -10.03 27.19 -0.14
C GLY A 151 -9.51 27.83 -1.43
N VAL A 152 -9.91 27.32 -2.60
CA VAL A 152 -9.48 27.84 -3.92
C VAL A 152 -10.67 28.08 -4.85
N GLU A 153 -10.54 29.03 -5.77
CA GLU A 153 -11.54 29.24 -6.83
C GLU A 153 -11.49 28.11 -7.88
N PRO A 154 -12.60 27.78 -8.56
CA PRO A 154 -12.67 26.73 -9.57
C PRO A 154 -11.68 26.91 -10.74
N GLU A 155 -11.35 28.14 -11.11
CA GLU A 155 -10.40 28.47 -12.16
C GLU A 155 -8.95 28.15 -11.78
N ALA A 156 -8.67 27.96 -10.48
CA ALA A 156 -7.38 27.48 -9.99
C ALA A 156 -7.26 25.96 -10.04
N LEU A 157 -8.35 25.18 -10.09
CA LEU A 157 -8.31 23.73 -10.16
C LEU A 157 -7.97 23.27 -11.58
N LEU A 158 -6.85 22.56 -11.75
CA LEU A 158 -6.36 22.13 -13.06
C LEU A 158 -6.72 20.68 -13.37
N ASP A 159 -6.41 19.77 -12.44
CA ASP A 159 -6.65 18.34 -12.55
C ASP A 159 -6.65 17.68 -11.16
N PHE A 160 -7.11 16.43 -11.06
CA PHE A 160 -7.13 15.68 -9.81
C PHE A 160 -7.07 14.16 -10.00
N GLU A 161 -6.54 13.49 -8.99
CA GLU A 161 -6.59 12.04 -8.85
C GLU A 161 -7.21 11.70 -7.51
N LEU A 162 -8.42 11.14 -7.57
CA LEU A 162 -9.28 10.91 -6.41
C LEU A 162 -9.68 9.44 -6.35
N CYS A 163 -9.32 8.80 -5.24
CA CYS A 163 -9.82 7.47 -4.88
C CYS A 163 -11.09 7.64 -4.06
N LEU A 164 -12.07 6.77 -4.29
CA LEU A 164 -13.19 6.59 -3.39
C LEU A 164 -12.72 5.80 -2.16
N THR A 165 -13.24 6.13 -1.00
CA THR A 165 -12.99 5.41 0.25
C THR A 165 -14.29 5.25 1.04
N ASP A 166 -14.41 4.14 1.77
CA ASP A 166 -15.40 4.03 2.84
C ASP A 166 -15.17 5.14 3.87
N THR A 167 -16.26 5.67 4.43
CA THR A 167 -16.24 6.64 5.54
C THR A 167 -16.31 5.96 6.90
N GLN A 168 -16.69 4.67 6.96
CA GLN A 168 -16.68 3.88 8.19
C GLN A 168 -15.25 3.76 8.74
N PRO A 169 -14.91 4.31 9.92
CA PRO A 169 -13.55 4.25 10.47
C PRO A 169 -13.05 2.80 10.63
N ALA A 170 -11.73 2.60 10.62
CA ALA A 170 -11.14 1.37 11.10
C ALA A 170 -11.46 1.20 12.60
N ALA A 171 -11.68 -0.04 13.04
CA ALA A 171 -12.03 -0.34 14.42
C ALA A 171 -11.49 -1.70 14.85
N LEU A 172 -11.33 -1.90 16.16
CA LEU A 172 -11.20 -3.25 16.71
C LEU A 172 -12.57 -3.96 16.70
N GLY A 173 -12.54 -5.28 16.77
CA GLY A 173 -13.74 -6.12 16.83
C GLY A 173 -13.41 -7.57 17.16
N GLY A 174 -14.44 -8.40 17.24
CA GLY A 174 -14.35 -9.70 17.93
C GLY A 174 -14.94 -9.61 19.33
N VAL A 175 -14.99 -10.73 20.05
CA VAL A 175 -15.58 -10.77 21.41
C VAL A 175 -14.61 -10.18 22.45
N TYR A 176 -13.31 -10.19 22.14
CA TYR A 176 -12.20 -9.75 22.99
C TYR A 176 -11.39 -8.63 22.31
N GLU A 177 -11.96 -7.96 21.31
CA GLU A 177 -11.27 -6.96 20.46
C GLU A 177 -10.01 -7.51 19.75
N GLU A 178 -10.00 -8.82 19.47
CA GLU A 178 -8.87 -9.57 18.92
C GLU A 178 -8.60 -9.32 17.41
N PHE A 179 -9.52 -8.66 16.71
CA PHE A 179 -9.43 -8.38 15.27
C PHE A 179 -9.39 -6.89 14.96
N ILE A 180 -8.75 -6.54 13.84
CA ILE A 180 -8.77 -5.22 13.23
C ILE A 180 -9.67 -5.30 12.00
N TYR A 181 -10.76 -4.52 11.99
CA TYR A 181 -11.62 -4.34 10.82
C TYR A 181 -11.30 -2.99 10.16
N SER A 182 -10.61 -3.00 9.01
CA SER A 182 -10.14 -1.79 8.35
C SER A 182 -10.21 -1.91 6.83
N PRO A 183 -10.49 -0.82 6.09
CA PRO A 183 -10.06 -0.73 4.69
C PRO A 183 -8.51 -0.76 4.61
N ARG A 184 -7.97 -1.30 3.52
CA ARG A 184 -6.55 -1.13 3.14
C ARG A 184 -5.55 -1.67 4.19
N LEU A 185 -5.90 -2.76 4.88
CA LEU A 185 -4.89 -3.56 5.60
C LEU A 185 -3.84 -4.03 4.60
N ASP A 186 -4.31 -4.47 3.44
CA ASP A 186 -3.56 -4.66 2.22
C ASP A 186 -3.27 -3.29 1.55
N ASN A 187 -2.05 -2.74 1.60
CA ASN A 187 -0.87 -3.20 2.35
C ASN A 187 -0.33 -2.13 3.32
N LEU A 188 -1.23 -1.23 3.79
CA LEU A 188 -0.87 -0.21 4.77
C LEU A 188 -0.48 -0.81 6.13
N HIS A 189 -0.89 -2.05 6.43
CA HIS A 189 -0.40 -2.80 7.60
C HIS A 189 1.12 -3.00 7.53
N SER A 190 1.65 -3.51 6.42
CA SER A 190 3.10 -3.73 6.28
C SER A 190 3.86 -2.41 6.17
N CYS A 191 3.30 -1.41 5.48
CA CYS A 191 3.87 -0.05 5.47
C CYS A 191 4.01 0.54 6.88
N TYR A 192 2.98 0.43 7.70
CA TYR A 192 3.00 0.88 9.10
C TYR A 192 4.05 0.11 9.92
N CYS A 193 4.03 -1.23 9.85
CA CYS A 193 4.97 -2.06 10.61
C CYS A 193 6.43 -1.82 10.18
N ALA A 194 6.70 -1.68 8.88
CA ALA A 194 8.04 -1.44 8.35
C ALA A 194 8.58 -0.06 8.79
N LEU A 195 7.74 0.98 8.72
CA LEU A 195 8.08 2.31 9.21
C LEU A 195 8.33 2.32 10.72
N LYS A 196 7.47 1.66 11.51
CA LYS A 196 7.62 1.55 12.97
C LYS A 196 8.88 0.77 13.34
N GLY A 197 9.13 -0.38 12.71
CA GLY A 197 10.33 -1.17 12.92
C GLY A 197 11.62 -0.41 12.57
N LEU A 198 11.62 0.37 11.48
CA LEU A 198 12.75 1.23 11.12
C LEU A 198 13.00 2.27 12.22
N LEU A 199 11.98 3.04 12.61
CA LEU A 199 12.08 4.09 13.63
C LEU A 199 12.54 3.54 14.99
N GLU A 200 11.96 2.42 15.43
CA GLU A 200 12.29 1.80 16.72
C GLU A 200 13.68 1.16 16.73
N SER A 201 14.14 0.62 15.60
CA SER A 201 15.52 0.12 15.48
C SER A 201 16.55 1.25 15.61
N CYS A 202 16.21 2.47 15.19
CA CYS A 202 17.11 3.62 15.25
C CYS A 202 17.25 4.25 16.65
N SER A 203 16.62 3.66 17.67
CA SER A 203 16.67 4.15 19.06
C SER A 203 17.90 3.62 19.79
N GLY A 204 18.50 4.46 20.65
CA GLY A 204 19.72 4.13 21.38
C GLY A 204 20.95 3.95 20.47
N ASP A 205 21.94 3.20 20.96
CA ASP A 205 23.23 3.03 20.26
C ASP A 205 23.20 2.03 19.09
N SER A 206 22.04 1.38 18.85
CA SER A 206 21.82 0.36 17.82
C SER A 206 22.28 0.81 16.43
N LEU A 207 21.95 2.05 16.03
CA LEU A 207 22.36 2.60 14.74
C LEU A 207 23.85 2.98 14.69
N ALA A 208 24.45 3.40 15.82
CA ALA A 208 25.83 3.88 15.87
C ALA A 208 26.86 2.77 15.60
N ILE A 209 26.53 1.52 15.93
CA ILE A 209 27.37 0.34 15.68
C ILE A 209 27.05 -0.38 14.36
N ASP A 210 25.98 0.01 13.66
CA ASP A 210 25.51 -0.69 12.46
C ASP A 210 26.43 -0.43 11.26
N PRO A 211 26.91 -1.48 10.54
CA PRO A 211 27.70 -1.32 9.34
C PRO A 211 26.86 -1.08 8.07
N ASN A 212 25.54 -1.27 8.09
CA ASN A 212 24.66 -1.17 6.93
C ASN A 212 23.87 0.15 6.91
N ILE A 213 23.24 0.42 5.77
CA ILE A 213 22.12 1.37 5.70
C ILE A 213 20.82 0.59 5.92
N ARG A 214 20.02 1.00 6.91
CA ARG A 214 18.66 0.49 7.14
C ARG A 214 17.70 1.27 6.24
N MET A 215 16.80 0.61 5.53
CA MET A 215 15.91 1.25 4.57
C MET A 215 14.52 0.61 4.53
N ILE A 216 13.50 1.43 4.31
CA ILE A 216 12.19 1.01 3.82
C ILE A 216 11.93 1.57 2.44
N THR A 217 11.25 0.80 1.59
CA THR A 217 10.83 1.20 0.25
C THR A 217 9.35 0.90 0.08
N LEU A 218 8.50 1.92 0.23
CA LEU A 218 7.05 1.79 0.13
C LEU A 218 6.63 2.28 -1.27
N TYR A 219 6.24 1.35 -2.14
CA TYR A 219 5.97 1.59 -3.56
C TYR A 219 4.49 1.88 -3.83
N ASP A 220 4.21 2.54 -4.95
CA ASP A 220 2.85 2.74 -5.46
C ASP A 220 2.66 1.84 -6.70
N ASN A 221 1.43 1.51 -7.04
CA ASN A 221 1.06 0.73 -8.22
C ASN A 221 1.40 -0.77 -8.17
N GLU A 222 1.52 -1.39 -7.00
CA GLU A 222 1.67 -2.85 -6.90
C GLU A 222 0.47 -3.56 -7.56
N GLU A 223 -0.73 -3.13 -7.18
CA GLU A 223 -2.04 -3.68 -7.58
C GLU A 223 -2.32 -3.70 -9.09
N VAL A 224 -1.50 -2.98 -9.86
CA VAL A 224 -1.58 -2.88 -11.32
C VAL A 224 -0.28 -3.32 -12.02
N GLY A 225 0.60 -4.03 -11.31
CA GLY A 225 1.78 -4.70 -11.85
C GLY A 225 3.13 -3.99 -11.61
N SER A 226 3.19 -2.94 -10.77
CA SER A 226 4.40 -2.17 -10.43
C SER A 226 5.15 -1.47 -11.56
N GLU A 227 4.66 -1.51 -12.81
CA GLU A 227 5.30 -0.92 -14.00
C GLU A 227 5.01 0.60 -14.09
N SER A 228 5.67 1.38 -13.22
CA SER A 228 5.57 2.85 -13.24
C SER A 228 6.86 3.55 -12.81
N ALA A 229 6.90 4.89 -12.91
CA ALA A 229 8.03 5.69 -12.46
C ALA A 229 8.17 5.80 -10.92
N GLN A 230 7.27 5.14 -10.18
CA GLN A 230 7.23 5.11 -8.73
C GLN A 230 7.02 3.69 -8.14
N GLY A 231 6.53 2.73 -8.92
CA GLY A 231 6.36 1.34 -8.53
C GLY A 231 7.65 0.52 -8.46
N ALA A 232 7.52 -0.74 -8.03
CA ALA A 232 8.67 -1.60 -7.72
C ALA A 232 9.53 -1.98 -8.96
N GLN A 233 8.99 -1.90 -10.18
CA GLN A 233 9.79 -2.09 -11.40
C GLN A 233 10.59 -0.83 -11.81
N SER A 234 10.47 0.27 -11.06
CA SER A 234 11.20 1.51 -11.34
C SER A 234 12.68 1.39 -11.00
N ASN A 235 13.55 2.03 -11.81
CA ASN A 235 14.94 2.26 -11.46
C ASN A 235 15.15 3.20 -10.25
N LEU A 236 14.07 3.76 -9.67
CA LEU A 236 14.10 4.64 -8.50
C LEU A 236 14.96 4.09 -7.35
N THR A 237 14.79 2.81 -7.01
CA THR A 237 15.51 2.19 -5.89
C THR A 237 16.99 2.02 -6.20
N GLU A 238 17.33 1.49 -7.38
CA GLU A 238 18.72 1.39 -7.84
C GLU A 238 19.42 2.75 -7.88
N LEU A 239 18.74 3.80 -8.36
CA LEU A 239 19.27 5.16 -8.39
C LEU A 239 19.54 5.72 -6.98
N ILE A 240 18.73 5.37 -5.99
CA ILE A 240 18.95 5.80 -4.59
C ILE A 240 20.09 5.00 -3.96
N LEU A 241 20.10 3.67 -4.10
CA LEU A 241 21.15 2.81 -3.57
C LEU A 241 22.52 3.17 -4.17
N SER A 242 22.59 3.37 -5.49
CA SER A 242 23.81 3.80 -6.19
C SER A 242 24.31 5.17 -5.71
N ARG A 243 23.40 6.11 -5.44
CA ARG A 243 23.76 7.44 -4.90
C ARG A 243 24.21 7.40 -3.45
N LEU A 244 23.69 6.48 -2.64
CA LEU A 244 24.12 6.28 -1.25
C LEU A 244 25.47 5.54 -1.16
N ALA A 245 25.72 4.60 -2.07
CA ALA A 245 26.98 3.88 -2.18
C ALA A 245 28.06 4.64 -2.97
N ALA A 246 27.78 5.81 -3.54
CA ALA A 246 28.73 6.53 -4.39
C ALA A 246 29.99 6.96 -3.61
N SER A 247 31.18 6.59 -4.12
CA SER A 247 32.46 6.98 -3.51
C SER A 247 33.54 7.20 -4.57
N PRO A 248 34.35 8.28 -4.45
CA PRO A 248 35.50 8.49 -5.33
C PRO A 248 36.63 7.47 -5.09
N SER A 249 36.68 6.84 -3.91
CA SER A 249 37.69 5.83 -3.56
C SER A 249 37.25 4.39 -3.79
N ASN A 250 35.96 4.16 -4.10
CA ASN A 250 35.41 2.83 -4.37
C ASN A 250 34.43 2.87 -5.54
N LEU A 251 34.97 2.80 -6.76
CA LEU A 251 34.20 2.93 -8.02
C LEU A 251 33.16 1.83 -8.24
N THR A 252 33.27 0.69 -7.54
CA THR A 252 32.32 -0.45 -7.62
C THR A 252 31.57 -0.69 -6.31
N ALA A 253 31.48 0.33 -5.45
CA ALA A 253 30.83 0.25 -4.14
C ALA A 253 29.39 -0.28 -4.19
N PHE A 254 28.57 0.13 -5.17
CA PHE A 254 27.20 -0.38 -5.30
C PHE A 254 27.17 -1.89 -5.65
N GLN A 255 28.03 -2.32 -6.58
CA GLN A 255 28.15 -3.72 -6.98
C GLN A 255 28.68 -4.61 -5.83
N GLN A 256 29.53 -4.07 -4.95
CA GLN A 256 29.98 -4.74 -3.73
C GLN A 256 28.90 -4.78 -2.64
N ALA A 257 28.07 -3.74 -2.54
CA ALA A 257 26.99 -3.65 -1.57
C ALA A 257 25.83 -4.62 -1.88
N ALA A 258 25.49 -4.82 -3.15
CA ALA A 258 24.38 -5.67 -3.58
C ALA A 258 24.41 -7.11 -2.97
N PRO A 259 25.47 -7.93 -3.09
CA PRO A 259 25.53 -9.29 -2.49
C PRO A 259 25.64 -9.31 -0.95
N ARG A 260 25.82 -8.13 -0.32
CA ARG A 260 25.84 -7.93 1.14
C ARG A 260 24.49 -7.43 1.67
N SER A 261 23.54 -7.15 0.78
CA SER A 261 22.23 -6.59 1.08
C SER A 261 21.15 -7.66 1.14
N PHE A 262 20.00 -7.29 1.70
CA PHE A 262 18.84 -8.18 1.81
C PHE A 262 17.55 -7.36 1.89
N MET A 263 16.46 -7.87 1.33
CA MET A 263 15.15 -7.24 1.40
C MET A 263 14.08 -8.19 1.96
N ILE A 264 13.35 -7.76 2.98
CA ILE A 264 12.05 -8.36 3.28
C ILE A 264 11.02 -7.72 2.34
N SER A 265 10.35 -8.52 1.53
CA SER A 265 9.13 -8.13 0.81
C SER A 265 7.96 -8.31 1.78
N ALA A 266 7.43 -7.21 2.29
CA ALA A 266 6.38 -7.22 3.32
C ALA A 266 5.03 -6.93 2.68
N ASP A 267 4.21 -7.97 2.58
CA ASP A 267 2.91 -7.93 1.92
C ASP A 267 1.96 -8.95 2.56
N MET A 268 0.70 -8.56 2.76
CA MET A 268 -0.30 -9.29 3.54
C MET A 268 -0.52 -10.73 3.03
N ALA A 269 -0.81 -11.66 3.93
CA ALA A 269 -0.99 -13.07 3.59
C ALA A 269 -2.45 -13.50 3.75
N HIS A 270 -2.90 -14.48 2.96
CA HIS A 270 -4.22 -15.07 3.17
C HIS A 270 -4.24 -15.91 4.46
N ALA A 271 -5.13 -15.56 5.39
CA ALA A 271 -5.45 -16.36 6.56
C ALA A 271 -6.37 -17.55 6.20
N VAL A 272 -6.56 -18.47 7.16
CA VAL A 272 -7.66 -19.45 7.08
C VAL A 272 -8.98 -18.73 7.05
N HIS A 273 -9.72 -18.91 5.97
CA HIS A 273 -11.13 -18.64 6.05
C HIS A 273 -11.80 -19.85 6.74
N PRO A 274 -12.42 -19.73 7.93
CA PRO A 274 -13.01 -20.89 8.62
C PRO A 274 -14.08 -21.58 7.76
N ASN A 275 -14.74 -20.83 6.87
CA ASN A 275 -15.70 -21.35 5.90
C ASN A 275 -15.09 -21.90 4.59
N TYR A 276 -13.76 -21.80 4.36
CA TYR A 276 -13.04 -22.33 3.19
C TYR A 276 -11.60 -22.80 3.57
N GLN A 277 -11.34 -24.11 3.56
CA GLN A 277 -10.14 -24.79 4.12
C GLN A 277 -8.76 -24.15 3.82
N SER A 278 -7.91 -23.91 4.85
CA SER A 278 -6.41 -23.76 4.82
C SER A 278 -5.82 -23.45 6.24
N VAL A 279 -4.61 -22.85 6.43
CA VAL A 279 -3.89 -22.68 7.75
C VAL A 279 -3.46 -21.23 8.18
N PRO A 280 -3.29 -20.87 9.50
CA PRO A 280 -3.28 -19.47 10.02
C PRO A 280 -2.02 -18.96 10.77
N GLY A 281 -1.39 -17.85 10.34
CA GLY A 281 -0.32 -17.13 11.07
C GLY A 281 0.57 -16.27 10.14
N PRO A 282 1.63 -15.58 10.63
CA PRO A 282 2.54 -14.81 9.75
C PRO A 282 3.29 -15.71 8.77
N VAL A 283 3.08 -15.53 7.46
CA VAL A 283 3.51 -16.48 6.44
C VAL A 283 4.78 -15.99 5.75
N ILE A 284 5.88 -16.76 5.83
CA ILE A 284 6.92 -16.69 4.80
C ILE A 284 6.30 -17.29 3.54
N LYS A 285 5.98 -16.48 2.53
CA LYS A 285 5.43 -16.95 1.25
C LYS A 285 6.58 -17.46 0.37
N PHE A 286 6.40 -18.55 -0.35
CA PHE A 286 7.33 -18.96 -1.40
C PHE A 286 6.55 -19.54 -2.59
N ASN A 287 7.11 -19.47 -3.81
CA ASN A 287 6.49 -20.03 -5.01
C ASN A 287 7.57 -20.36 -6.05
N SER A 288 7.68 -21.62 -6.47
CA SER A 288 8.75 -22.06 -7.39
C SER A 288 8.73 -21.35 -8.75
N ASN A 289 7.57 -20.88 -9.22
CA ASN A 289 7.42 -20.10 -10.46
C ASN A 289 7.78 -18.61 -10.27
N GLN A 290 8.46 -18.25 -9.18
CA GLN A 290 8.95 -16.90 -8.87
C GLN A 290 7.86 -15.82 -8.75
N ARG A 291 6.63 -16.22 -8.36
CA ARG A 291 5.59 -15.27 -7.90
C ARG A 291 5.90 -14.69 -6.51
N TYR A 292 6.77 -15.36 -5.76
CA TYR A 292 7.40 -14.92 -4.52
C TYR A 292 8.89 -15.26 -4.65
N ALA A 293 9.77 -14.42 -4.15
CA ALA A 293 11.21 -14.50 -4.40
C ALA A 293 12.00 -15.27 -3.32
N THR A 294 11.32 -15.75 -2.27
CA THR A 294 11.90 -16.44 -1.11
C THR A 294 12.69 -17.72 -1.44
N THR A 295 14.01 -17.74 -1.22
CA THR A 295 14.85 -18.97 -1.23
C THR A 295 14.95 -19.71 0.10
N ALA A 296 15.60 -20.89 0.07
CA ALA A 296 16.13 -21.57 1.24
C ALA A 296 17.01 -20.67 2.14
N VAL A 297 17.93 -19.92 1.54
CA VAL A 297 18.86 -19.01 2.23
C VAL A 297 18.10 -17.83 2.85
N THR A 298 17.13 -17.26 2.13
CA THR A 298 16.37 -16.10 2.63
C THR A 298 15.49 -16.44 3.83
N ALA A 299 14.81 -17.59 3.75
CA ALA A 299 13.98 -18.07 4.84
C ALA A 299 14.83 -18.42 6.08
N ALA A 300 16.10 -18.82 5.90
CA ALA A 300 17.01 -19.07 7.01
C ALA A 300 17.36 -17.78 7.77
N VAL A 301 17.69 -16.69 7.06
CA VAL A 301 17.92 -15.36 7.66
C VAL A 301 16.74 -14.93 8.53
N VAL A 302 15.52 -15.00 7.99
CA VAL A 302 14.31 -14.55 8.70
C VAL A 302 13.99 -15.43 9.89
N ARG A 303 14.14 -16.75 9.78
CA ARG A 303 13.94 -17.68 10.91
C ARG A 303 14.92 -17.39 12.04
N GLU A 304 16.17 -17.12 11.72
CA GLU A 304 17.20 -16.83 12.73
C GLU A 304 16.90 -15.50 13.44
N VAL A 305 16.51 -14.46 12.70
CA VAL A 305 16.04 -13.19 13.29
C VAL A 305 14.81 -13.43 14.17
N ALA A 306 13.77 -14.08 13.65
CA ALA A 306 12.51 -14.29 14.34
C ALA A 306 12.67 -15.14 15.61
N SER A 307 13.52 -16.17 15.57
CA SER A 307 13.93 -16.97 16.74
C SER A 307 14.57 -16.10 17.82
N ARG A 308 15.46 -15.18 17.45
CA ARG A 308 16.13 -14.25 18.39
C ARG A 308 15.22 -13.17 18.98
N VAL A 309 14.07 -12.88 18.35
CA VAL A 309 13.08 -11.92 18.84
C VAL A 309 11.75 -12.55 19.28
N ASP A 310 11.72 -13.87 19.44
CA ASP A 310 10.56 -14.67 19.88
C ASP A 310 9.28 -14.43 19.04
N VAL A 311 9.42 -14.34 17.71
CA VAL A 311 8.30 -14.18 16.77
C VAL A 311 8.04 -15.50 16.01
N PRO A 312 6.82 -16.07 16.09
CA PRO A 312 6.47 -17.29 15.35
C PRO A 312 6.24 -17.03 13.84
N LEU A 313 6.57 -18.01 12.99
CA LEU A 313 6.51 -17.93 11.52
C LEU A 313 5.86 -19.18 10.87
N GLN A 314 5.31 -19.02 9.67
CA GLN A 314 4.68 -20.08 8.85
C GLN A 314 5.32 -20.22 7.45
N VAL A 315 5.05 -21.34 6.74
CA VAL A 315 5.94 -21.84 5.66
C VAL A 315 5.22 -22.61 4.52
N PRO A 316 5.28 -22.13 3.25
CA PRO A 316 5.11 -22.98 2.04
C PRO A 316 6.14 -22.68 0.87
N PRO A 317 6.88 -23.66 0.29
CA PRO A 317 8.18 -23.53 -0.47
C PRO A 317 8.14 -23.25 -2.02
N ARG A 318 9.20 -22.83 -2.78
CA ARG A 318 10.58 -22.27 -2.54
C ARG A 318 11.23 -21.56 -3.78
N LEU A 319 12.33 -20.79 -3.60
CA LEU A 319 13.26 -20.09 -4.57
C LEU A 319 12.85 -18.62 -4.94
N GLY A 320 13.71 -17.63 -5.25
CA GLY A 320 14.98 -17.61 -6.03
C GLY A 320 15.96 -16.39 -5.93
N VAL A 321 15.78 -15.36 -5.07
CA VAL A 321 16.75 -14.22 -4.82
C VAL A 321 16.85 -13.95 -3.30
N PRO A 322 17.84 -13.23 -2.72
CA PRO A 322 17.82 -12.65 -1.35
C PRO A 322 16.69 -11.66 -0.99
N VAL A 323 15.48 -11.95 -1.46
CA VAL A 323 14.21 -11.36 -1.03
C VAL A 323 13.42 -12.44 -0.29
N VAL A 324 12.66 -12.05 0.72
CA VAL A 324 11.75 -12.96 1.45
C VAL A 324 10.40 -12.31 1.61
N ASP A 325 9.38 -12.97 1.09
CA ASP A 325 8.00 -12.52 1.16
C ASP A 325 7.41 -12.91 2.53
N ILE A 326 6.98 -11.92 3.32
CA ILE A 326 6.40 -12.10 4.65
C ILE A 326 5.08 -11.33 4.73
N GLY A 327 4.02 -11.98 5.19
CA GLY A 327 2.72 -11.33 5.39
C GLY A 327 2.08 -11.66 6.72
N ALA A 328 1.45 -10.66 7.33
CA ALA A 328 0.47 -10.89 8.38
C ALA A 328 -0.80 -11.53 7.79
N PRO A 329 -1.42 -12.50 8.47
CA PRO A 329 -2.61 -13.19 7.98
C PRO A 329 -3.84 -12.27 8.02
N GLN A 330 -4.56 -12.17 6.90
CA GLN A 330 -5.85 -11.48 6.81
C GLN A 330 -6.91 -12.26 6.02
N LEU A 331 -8.16 -11.91 6.27
CA LEU A 331 -9.34 -12.31 5.52
C LEU A 331 -9.90 -11.17 4.67
N SER A 332 -10.66 -11.54 3.65
CA SER A 332 -11.33 -10.62 2.73
C SER A 332 -10.37 -9.66 2.03
N MET A 333 -9.16 -10.12 1.68
CA MET A 333 -8.17 -9.36 0.92
C MET A 333 -8.77 -8.73 -0.35
N HIS A 334 -8.42 -7.48 -0.62
CA HIS A 334 -9.00 -6.64 -1.69
C HIS A 334 -10.49 -6.23 -1.49
N SER A 335 -11.09 -6.50 -0.33
CA SER A 335 -12.39 -5.94 0.08
C SER A 335 -12.26 -4.45 0.39
N ILE A 336 -13.36 -3.69 0.28
CA ILE A 336 -13.40 -2.33 0.85
C ILE A 336 -13.20 -2.33 2.38
N ARG A 337 -13.44 -3.46 3.05
CA ARG A 337 -13.19 -3.64 4.48
C ARG A 337 -12.69 -5.06 4.74
N GLU A 338 -11.46 -5.13 5.25
CA GLU A 338 -10.66 -6.33 5.43
C GLU A 338 -10.54 -6.66 6.93
N MET A 339 -9.96 -7.81 7.25
CA MET A 339 -9.88 -8.31 8.63
C MET A 339 -8.53 -9.00 8.91
N CYS A 340 -7.75 -8.52 9.87
CA CYS A 340 -6.58 -9.24 10.42
C CYS A 340 -6.65 -9.32 11.95
N CYS A 341 -5.71 -10.02 12.60
CA CYS A 341 -5.62 -10.07 14.06
C CYS A 341 -4.71 -8.97 14.63
N THR A 342 -5.03 -8.48 15.83
CA THR A 342 -4.29 -7.39 16.50
C THR A 342 -2.82 -7.77 16.80
N SER A 343 -2.56 -9.03 17.15
CA SER A 343 -1.21 -9.53 17.46
C SER A 343 -0.23 -9.42 16.29
N SER A 344 -0.71 -9.46 15.05
CA SER A 344 0.13 -9.35 13.86
C SER A 344 0.89 -8.03 13.80
N VAL A 345 0.28 -6.93 14.23
CA VAL A 345 0.92 -5.60 14.20
C VAL A 345 2.18 -5.58 15.08
N LEU A 346 2.08 -6.14 16.28
CA LEU A 346 3.21 -6.23 17.22
C LEU A 346 4.27 -7.21 16.71
N GLN A 347 3.85 -8.39 16.24
CA GLN A 347 4.75 -9.43 15.73
C GLN A 347 5.54 -8.97 14.50
N SER A 348 4.88 -8.36 13.51
CA SER A 348 5.53 -7.80 12.33
C SER A 348 6.46 -6.63 12.69
N THR A 349 6.05 -5.72 13.58
CA THR A 349 6.89 -4.59 14.00
C THR A 349 8.15 -5.08 14.74
N ALA A 350 8.01 -6.04 15.67
CA ALA A 350 9.13 -6.64 16.40
C ALA A 350 10.09 -7.39 15.46
N LEU A 351 9.56 -8.17 14.51
CA LEU A 351 10.35 -8.86 13.49
C LEU A 351 11.14 -7.89 12.61
N PHE A 352 10.51 -6.80 12.16
CA PHE A 352 11.14 -5.80 11.29
C PHE A 352 12.19 -4.98 12.03
N LYS A 353 11.94 -4.61 13.29
CA LYS A 353 12.97 -4.04 14.17
C LYS A 353 14.14 -5.00 14.31
N GLY A 354 13.89 -6.25 14.71
CA GLY A 354 14.91 -7.28 14.89
C GLY A 354 15.73 -7.55 13.63
N PHE A 355 15.09 -7.53 12.46
CA PHE A 355 15.77 -7.65 11.17
C PHE A 355 16.79 -6.52 10.96
N PHE A 356 16.39 -5.26 11.17
CA PHE A 356 17.29 -4.13 11.02
C PHE A 356 18.49 -4.20 11.99
N GLU A 357 18.28 -4.67 13.22
CA GLU A 357 19.34 -4.75 14.25
C GLU A 357 20.26 -5.97 14.11
N LEU A 358 19.73 -7.11 13.67
CA LEU A 358 20.43 -8.39 13.71
C LEU A 358 20.93 -8.88 12.34
N PHE A 359 20.39 -8.36 11.22
CA PHE A 359 20.76 -8.82 9.89
C PHE A 359 22.28 -8.81 9.60
N PRO A 360 23.05 -7.75 9.92
CA PRO A 360 24.50 -7.75 9.66
C PRO A 360 25.22 -8.92 10.35
N THR A 361 24.86 -9.18 11.62
CA THR A 361 25.42 -10.29 12.41
C THR A 361 25.01 -11.65 11.85
N VAL A 362 23.71 -11.84 11.56
CA VAL A 362 23.19 -13.10 10.97
C VAL A 362 23.81 -13.36 9.59
N ARG A 363 23.96 -12.33 8.75
CA ARG A 363 24.59 -12.43 7.42
C ARG A 363 26.07 -12.80 7.51
N SER A 364 26.77 -12.35 8.55
CA SER A 364 28.18 -12.69 8.78
C SER A 364 28.40 -14.16 9.19
N SER A 365 27.39 -14.82 9.77
CA SER A 365 27.41 -16.26 10.06
C SER A 365 27.01 -17.16 8.88
N LEU A 366 26.52 -16.60 7.77
CA LEU A 366 26.14 -17.37 6.58
C LEU A 366 27.33 -17.62 5.66
N VAL A 367 27.75 -18.88 5.59
CA VAL A 367 28.64 -19.43 4.56
C VAL A 367 27.77 -20.18 3.56
N VAL A 368 27.52 -19.56 2.40
CA VAL A 368 26.61 -20.10 1.37
C VAL A 368 27.14 -19.98 -0.06
N ASP A 369 28.15 -19.11 -0.29
CA ASP A 369 29.03 -19.00 -1.46
C ASP A 369 30.32 -18.28 -1.00
#